data_AF-A0A543I1I8-F1
#
_entry.id   AF-A0A543I1I8-F1
#
_cell.length_a   1.000
_cell.length_b   1.000
_cell.length_c   1.000
_cell.angle_alpha   90.00
_cell.angle_beta   90.00
_cell.angle_gamma   90.00
#
_symmetry.space_group_name_H-M   'P 1'
#
loop_
_entity.id
_entity.type
_entity.pdbx_description
1 polymer ?
#
loop_
_entity_poly.entity_id
_entity_poly.type
_entity_poly.pdbx_seq_one_letter_code
_entity_poly.pdbx_strand_id
1 'polypeptide(L)'
;MALSLPGNPDLERFRRDARRLQRGARDGAPQALALVARHHPSPAEGGSLTLAEAQLVLARSYGFGSWPRLRAYLRRSEGLRRDPAAFVEEPDDSGADPLERAARSVPALACLRYDGADEPMRWARAGELLERHPGLPEHDVFVAATVGDLEILRRHFDDDPRAATRSGGPFDWPPILYLAYSRVPQGDAVGSARLLLDGGADPDSGYLWQGLPTPFTVLTGIFGEGESGPGRQPRHPAWHELALLLLERGADPNDRQALYNRMFGRDDSHLELLLDHGLGRPAGEVWAHRLGVAAESLEEMMTRQLDWAASHGFARRTALLAAHGFTLDTLDTLDTLRPAVPHAADSPHLDDGRTALHQAALLGDLDLIRELLEAGADPAVVDAVHGTTPAGWAQWGRNVEAERLLREAEARRRARATRTAYGPEGDGRG
;
A
#
# COMPACT_ATOMS: atom_id res chain seq x y z
N MET A 1 10.25 -6.13 15.76
CA MET A 1 10.45 -4.65 15.75
C MET A 1 10.58 -4.19 14.30
N ALA A 2 9.59 -3.46 13.79
CA ALA A 2 9.60 -3.00 12.39
C ALA A 2 10.72 -1.98 12.13
N LEU A 3 11.36 -2.10 10.96
CA LEU A 3 12.45 -1.20 10.56
C LEU A 3 11.85 0.16 10.17
N SER A 4 12.01 1.18 11.00
CA SER A 4 11.50 2.54 10.75
C SER A 4 12.49 3.38 9.92
N LEU A 5 12.92 2.86 8.78
CA LEU A 5 13.88 3.55 7.90
C LEU A 5 13.27 4.85 7.32
N PRO A 6 14.08 5.90 7.08
CA PRO A 6 13.64 7.03 6.28
C PRO A 6 13.42 6.58 4.83
N GLY A 7 12.49 7.23 4.13
CA GLY A 7 12.32 7.06 2.69
C GLY A 7 13.61 7.36 1.92
N ASN A 8 13.87 6.56 0.89
CA ASN A 8 15.08 6.56 0.08
C ASN A 8 16.36 6.52 0.94
N PRO A 9 16.55 5.45 1.75
CA PRO A 9 17.64 5.37 2.70
C PRO A 9 19.00 5.35 1.99
N ASP A 10 19.92 6.18 2.48
CA ASP A 10 21.26 6.38 1.90
C ASP A 10 22.34 6.12 2.96
N LEU A 11 23.31 5.26 2.63
CA LEU A 11 24.40 4.90 3.52
C LEU A 11 25.26 6.11 3.91
N GLU A 12 25.47 7.07 2.99
CA GLU A 12 26.26 8.26 3.31
C GLU A 12 25.55 9.16 4.31
N ARG A 13 24.22 9.29 4.20
CA ARG A 13 23.39 9.94 5.21
C ARG A 13 23.55 9.27 6.57
N PHE A 14 23.42 7.94 6.67
CA PHE A 14 23.61 7.24 7.94
C PHE A 14 25.02 7.43 8.53
N ARG A 15 26.06 7.49 7.68
CA ARG A 15 27.44 7.79 8.13
C ARG A 15 27.56 9.20 8.71
N ARG A 16 26.90 10.19 8.09
CA ARG A 16 26.85 11.57 8.61
C ARG A 16 26.08 11.63 9.93
N ASP A 17 24.95 10.93 10.02
CA ASP A 17 24.13 10.86 11.23
C ASP A 17 24.87 10.19 12.39
N ALA A 18 25.67 9.15 12.13
CA ALA A 18 26.51 8.52 13.15
C ALA A 18 27.54 9.49 13.72
N ARG A 19 28.18 10.29 12.86
CA ARG A 19 29.12 11.33 13.29
C ARG A 19 28.42 12.46 14.05
N ARG A 20 27.18 12.82 13.66
CA ARG A 20 26.37 13.82 14.36
C ARG A 20 25.96 13.31 15.75
N LEU A 21 25.51 12.07 15.85
CA LEU A 21 25.19 11.41 17.13
C LEU A 21 26.41 11.36 18.05
N GLN A 22 27.57 10.96 17.51
CA GLN A 22 28.82 10.90 18.27
C GLN A 22 29.21 12.26 18.87
N ARG A 23 29.16 13.33 18.07
CA ARG A 23 29.44 14.69 18.55
C ARG A 23 28.39 15.15 19.56
N GLY A 24 27.10 14.97 19.25
CA GLY A 24 26.02 15.34 20.16
C GLY A 24 26.11 14.66 21.52
N ALA A 25 26.46 13.37 21.57
CA ALA A 25 26.65 12.65 22.83
C ALA A 25 27.86 13.19 23.62
N ARG A 26 28.95 13.54 22.93
CA ARG A 26 30.13 14.17 23.54
C ARG A 26 29.82 15.57 24.12
N ASP A 27 28.99 16.33 23.41
CA ASP A 27 28.63 17.69 23.78
C ASP A 27 27.46 17.75 24.80
N GLY A 28 26.98 16.59 25.28
CA GLY A 28 25.90 16.50 26.25
C GLY A 28 24.51 16.82 25.70
N ALA A 29 24.30 16.74 24.38
CA ALA A 29 23.03 17.06 23.75
C ALA A 29 21.92 16.07 24.21
N PRO A 30 20.81 16.56 24.81
CA PRO A 30 19.78 15.69 25.41
C PRO A 30 19.22 14.63 24.45
N GLN A 31 18.98 15.01 23.19
CA GLN A 31 18.45 14.13 22.15
C GLN A 31 19.43 13.01 21.76
N ALA A 32 20.73 13.27 21.80
CA ALA A 32 21.76 12.28 21.50
C ALA A 32 21.89 11.28 22.66
N LEU A 33 21.92 11.79 23.89
CA LEU A 33 21.97 10.97 25.10
C LEU A 33 20.72 10.08 25.24
N ALA A 34 19.54 10.60 24.93
CA ALA A 34 18.30 9.82 24.93
C ALA A 34 18.33 8.66 23.91
N LEU A 35 18.85 8.91 22.70
CA LEU A 35 18.97 7.87 21.68
C LEU A 35 19.98 6.78 22.10
N VAL A 36 21.12 7.17 22.68
CA VAL A 36 22.12 6.24 23.23
C VAL A 36 21.51 5.43 24.37
N ALA A 37 20.88 6.08 25.35
CA ALA A 37 20.26 5.40 26.49
C ALA A 37 19.21 4.36 26.06
N ARG A 38 18.44 4.66 25.00
CA ARG A 38 17.40 3.76 24.49
C ARG A 38 17.95 2.57 23.70
N HIS A 39 19.01 2.75 22.93
CA HIS A 39 19.41 1.75 21.93
C HIS A 39 20.81 1.15 22.14
N HIS A 40 21.66 1.75 22.97
CA HIS A 40 22.96 1.20 23.30
C HIS A 40 22.83 0.03 24.29
N PRO A 41 23.41 -1.16 24.03
CA PRO A 41 23.22 -2.32 24.91
C PRO A 41 23.90 -2.19 26.28
N SER A 42 25.04 -1.50 26.35
CA SER A 42 25.78 -1.28 27.61
C SER A 42 26.67 -0.03 27.49
N PRO A 43 26.12 1.19 27.63
CA PRO A 43 26.91 2.41 27.49
C PRO A 43 27.92 2.50 28.64
N ALA A 44 29.19 2.82 28.34
CA ALA A 44 30.19 3.02 29.38
C ALA A 44 29.85 4.25 30.23
N GLU A 45 29.85 4.10 31.57
CA GLU A 45 29.64 5.21 32.49
C GLU A 45 30.79 6.23 32.36
N GLY A 46 30.45 7.48 31.99
CA GLY A 46 31.43 8.57 31.86
C GLY A 46 32.37 8.49 30.65
N GLY A 47 32.18 7.53 29.74
CA GLY A 47 33.00 7.35 28.54
C GLY A 47 32.49 8.15 27.32
N SER A 48 33.40 8.61 26.47
CA SER A 48 33.03 9.23 25.19
C SER A 48 32.53 8.18 24.19
N LEU A 49 31.34 8.38 23.61
CA LEU A 49 30.80 7.49 22.58
C LEU A 49 31.75 7.38 21.37
N THR A 50 32.21 6.18 21.07
CA THR A 50 33.01 5.90 19.86
C THR A 50 32.13 5.97 18.61
N LEU A 51 32.74 6.12 17.43
CA LEU A 51 31.98 6.12 16.17
C LEU A 51 31.30 4.75 15.93
N ALA A 52 31.93 3.65 16.35
CA ALA A 52 31.38 2.31 16.22
C ALA A 52 30.13 2.13 17.10
N GLU A 53 30.15 2.64 18.33
CA GLU A 53 28.99 2.64 19.22
C GLU A 53 27.88 3.55 18.69
N ALA A 54 28.20 4.73 18.15
CA ALA A 54 27.22 5.60 17.49
C ALA A 54 26.57 4.92 16.28
N GLN A 55 27.35 4.19 15.47
CA GLN A 55 26.83 3.38 14.36
C GLN A 55 25.93 2.24 14.84
N LEU A 56 26.28 1.58 15.95
CA LEU A 56 25.47 0.53 16.56
C LEU A 56 24.14 1.09 17.07
N VAL A 57 24.18 2.21 17.79
CA VAL A 57 22.98 2.90 18.31
C VAL A 57 22.04 3.27 17.18
N LEU A 58 22.56 3.86 16.09
CA LEU A 58 21.73 4.15 14.92
C LEU A 58 21.17 2.90 14.27
N ALA A 59 21.99 1.87 14.02
CA ALA A 59 21.49 0.64 13.44
C ALA A 59 20.32 0.06 14.27
N ARG A 60 20.48 0.01 15.59
CA ARG A 60 19.45 -0.47 16.53
C ARG A 60 18.24 0.44 16.62
N SER A 61 18.39 1.76 16.48
CA SER A 61 17.24 2.68 16.43
C SER A 61 16.38 2.46 15.19
N TYR A 62 16.95 1.89 14.13
CA TYR A 62 16.24 1.48 12.92
C TYR A 62 15.89 -0.01 12.90
N GLY A 63 16.04 -0.73 14.02
CA GLY A 63 15.69 -2.16 14.16
C GLY A 63 16.74 -3.14 13.65
N PHE A 64 17.93 -2.68 13.23
CA PHE A 64 19.03 -3.55 12.85
C PHE A 64 19.90 -3.89 14.06
N GLY A 65 20.13 -5.19 14.30
CA GLY A 65 20.97 -5.65 15.42
C GLY A 65 22.44 -5.19 15.35
N SER A 66 22.92 -4.74 14.18
CA SER A 66 24.27 -4.21 14.02
C SER A 66 24.42 -3.35 12.76
N TRP A 67 25.45 -2.49 12.74
CA TRP A 67 25.79 -1.67 11.59
C TRP A 67 26.11 -2.46 10.30
N PRO A 68 26.84 -3.60 10.35
CA PRO A 68 27.00 -4.47 9.19
C PRO A 68 25.68 -4.98 8.60
N ARG A 69 24.67 -5.28 9.44
CA ARG A 69 23.34 -5.72 8.96
C ARG A 69 22.60 -4.60 8.23
N LEU A 70 22.60 -3.37 8.78
CA LEU A 70 22.07 -2.20 8.09
C LEU A 70 22.75 -2.01 6.73
N ARG A 71 24.08 -2.07 6.68
CA ARG A 71 24.84 -1.94 5.42
C ARG A 71 24.58 -3.06 4.41
N ALA A 72 24.29 -4.27 4.88
CA ALA A 72 23.97 -5.40 4.02
C ALA A 72 22.57 -5.22 3.41
N TYR A 73 21.61 -4.79 4.22
CA TYR A 73 20.28 -4.42 3.76
C TYR A 73 20.34 -3.32 2.70
N LEU A 74 20.97 -2.18 2.99
CA LEU A 74 21.04 -1.04 2.06
C LEU A 74 21.65 -1.41 0.70
N ARG A 75 22.66 -2.29 0.70
CA ARG A 75 23.27 -2.79 -0.54
C ARG A 75 22.35 -3.71 -1.34
N ARG A 76 21.60 -4.59 -0.68
CA ARG A 76 20.66 -5.49 -1.36
C ARG A 76 19.41 -4.77 -1.84
N SER A 77 18.93 -3.79 -1.08
CA SER A 77 17.75 -3.00 -1.42
C SER A 77 17.99 -2.01 -2.57
N GLU A 78 19.25 -1.61 -2.83
CA GLU A 78 19.58 -0.58 -3.82
C GLU A 78 19.01 -0.89 -5.22
N GLY A 79 19.17 -2.12 -5.69
CA GLY A 79 18.64 -2.55 -6.99
C GLY A 79 17.12 -2.79 -7.01
N LEU A 80 16.49 -2.91 -5.84
CA LEU A 80 15.05 -3.20 -5.69
C LEU A 80 14.23 -1.96 -5.35
N ARG A 81 14.88 -0.88 -4.94
CA ARG A 81 14.24 0.38 -4.56
C ARG A 81 13.61 1.04 -5.78
N ARG A 82 12.35 1.45 -5.66
CA ARG A 82 11.63 2.29 -6.63
C ARG A 82 10.82 3.35 -5.92
N ASP A 83 10.56 4.47 -6.60
CA ASP A 83 9.76 5.57 -6.08
C ASP A 83 8.79 6.07 -7.17
N PRO A 84 7.69 5.33 -7.43
CA PRO A 84 6.72 5.73 -8.46
C PRO A 84 6.15 7.13 -8.24
N ALA A 85 6.04 7.56 -6.98
CA ALA A 85 5.54 8.88 -6.61
C ALA A 85 6.49 10.03 -7.02
N ALA A 86 7.77 9.74 -7.25
CA ALA A 86 8.74 10.73 -7.73
C ALA A 86 8.65 10.99 -9.25
N PHE A 87 7.81 10.26 -9.98
CA PHE A 87 7.63 10.49 -11.41
C PHE A 87 6.93 11.84 -11.66
N VAL A 88 7.53 12.62 -12.55
CA VAL A 88 7.01 13.90 -13.03
C VAL A 88 6.91 13.80 -14.55
N GLU A 89 5.74 14.12 -15.09
CA GLU A 89 5.55 14.17 -16.54
C GLU A 89 6.40 15.29 -17.16
N GLU A 90 7.04 14.98 -18.29
CA GLU A 90 7.79 15.96 -19.05
C GLU A 90 6.83 16.95 -19.73
N PRO A 91 7.09 18.26 -19.64
CA PRO A 91 6.24 19.25 -20.29
C PRO A 91 6.35 19.15 -21.81
N ASP A 92 5.32 19.61 -22.52
CA ASP A 92 5.25 19.53 -23.99
C ASP A 92 6.37 20.31 -24.70
N ASP A 93 6.96 21.31 -24.04
CA ASP A 93 8.05 22.14 -24.55
C ASP A 93 9.46 21.65 -24.16
N SER A 94 9.56 20.48 -23.52
CA SER A 94 10.84 19.85 -23.11
C SER A 94 11.79 19.54 -24.27
N GLY A 95 11.28 19.52 -25.51
CA GLY A 95 12.04 19.14 -26.70
C GLY A 95 12.21 17.62 -26.86
N ALA A 96 11.69 16.81 -25.94
CA ALA A 96 11.67 15.36 -26.05
C ALA A 96 10.67 14.89 -27.10
N ASP A 97 11.01 13.80 -27.79
CA ASP A 97 10.18 13.21 -28.85
C ASP A 97 8.76 12.92 -28.32
N PRO A 98 7.69 13.38 -28.99
CA PRO A 98 6.33 13.19 -28.50
C PRO A 98 5.91 11.74 -28.29
N LEU A 99 6.40 10.82 -29.11
CA LEU A 99 6.08 9.40 -28.98
C LEU A 99 6.82 8.81 -27.77
N GLU A 100 8.09 9.17 -27.59
CA GLU A 100 8.91 8.72 -26.45
C GLU A 100 8.38 9.26 -25.11
N ARG A 101 7.93 10.53 -25.08
CA ARG A 101 7.22 11.11 -23.92
C ARG A 101 5.93 10.34 -23.62
N ALA A 102 5.11 10.09 -24.64
CA ALA A 102 3.85 9.38 -24.45
C ALA A 102 4.07 7.93 -23.99
N ALA A 103 5.09 7.23 -24.50
CA ALA A 103 5.48 5.89 -24.08
C ALA A 103 5.88 5.84 -22.60
N ARG A 104 6.49 6.90 -22.06
CA ARG A 104 6.79 7.03 -20.63
C ARG A 104 5.57 7.41 -19.79
N SER A 105 4.76 8.36 -20.26
CA SER A 105 3.58 8.84 -19.53
C SER A 105 2.49 7.79 -19.41
N VAL A 106 2.22 6.98 -20.44
CA VAL A 106 1.10 6.02 -20.41
C VAL A 106 1.21 5.02 -19.25
N PRO A 107 2.30 4.25 -19.07
CA PRO A 107 2.42 3.33 -17.94
C PRO A 107 2.42 4.07 -16.60
N ALA A 108 3.05 5.25 -16.53
CA ALA A 108 3.13 6.03 -15.31
C ALA A 108 1.76 6.56 -14.85
N LEU A 109 0.89 6.92 -15.80
CA LEU A 109 -0.46 7.39 -15.56
C LEU A 109 -1.43 6.22 -15.33
N ALA A 110 -1.23 5.08 -15.98
CA ALA A 110 -2.10 3.91 -15.88
C ALA A 110 -1.92 3.13 -14.57
N CYS A 111 -0.70 3.04 -14.06
CA CYS A 111 -0.38 2.17 -12.92
C CYS A 111 -0.69 2.81 -11.58
N LEU A 112 -1.21 2.05 -10.61
CA LEU A 112 -1.26 2.48 -9.20
C LEU A 112 0.14 2.83 -8.71
N ARG A 113 0.26 3.93 -7.95
CA ARG A 113 1.53 4.39 -7.37
C ARG A 113 1.54 4.31 -5.85
N TYR A 114 0.38 4.03 -5.26
CA TYR A 114 0.14 4.03 -3.83
C TYR A 114 0.47 5.39 -3.19
N ASP A 115 0.14 6.47 -3.91
CA ASP A 115 0.26 7.85 -3.46
C ASP A 115 -1.10 8.58 -3.51
N GLY A 116 -1.14 9.82 -3.02
CA GLY A 116 -2.36 10.63 -2.99
C GLY A 116 -2.88 11.05 -4.37
N ALA A 117 -2.16 10.78 -5.45
CA ALA A 117 -2.53 11.10 -6.83
C ALA A 117 -3.11 9.89 -7.59
N ASP A 118 -3.28 8.74 -6.94
CA ASP A 118 -4.08 7.63 -7.49
C ASP A 118 -5.56 8.03 -7.55
N GLU A 119 -6.09 8.14 -8.78
CA GLU A 119 -7.49 8.41 -9.04
C GLU A 119 -7.90 8.09 -10.49
N PRO A 120 -9.20 7.86 -10.76
CA PRO A 120 -9.70 7.49 -12.09
C PRO A 120 -9.32 8.46 -13.21
N MET A 121 -9.20 9.76 -12.92
CA MET A 121 -8.85 10.78 -13.92
C MET A 121 -7.45 10.57 -14.50
N ARG A 122 -6.51 10.05 -13.70
CA ARG A 122 -5.14 9.76 -14.12
C ARG A 122 -5.11 8.62 -15.14
N TRP A 123 -5.90 7.56 -14.90
CA TRP A 123 -6.03 6.43 -15.83
C TRP A 123 -6.79 6.81 -17.10
N ALA A 124 -7.82 7.67 -16.98
CA ALA A 124 -8.52 8.21 -18.15
C ALA A 124 -7.56 8.99 -19.07
N ARG A 125 -6.66 9.79 -18.49
CA ARG A 125 -5.62 10.51 -19.24
C ARG A 125 -4.65 9.58 -19.95
N ALA A 126 -4.30 8.42 -19.37
CA ALA A 126 -3.52 7.40 -20.05
C ALA A 126 -4.28 6.84 -21.28
N GLY A 127 -5.59 6.62 -21.15
CA GLY A 127 -6.46 6.25 -22.28
C GLY A 127 -6.46 7.28 -23.41
N GLU A 128 -6.58 8.58 -23.08
CA GLU A 128 -6.51 9.67 -24.07
C GLU A 128 -5.17 9.74 -24.82
N LEU A 129 -4.06 9.36 -24.16
CA LEU A 129 -2.75 9.26 -24.80
C LEU A 129 -2.69 8.07 -25.77
N LEU A 130 -3.24 6.93 -25.38
CA LEU A 130 -3.34 5.74 -26.23
C LEU A 130 -4.21 6.00 -27.46
N GLU A 131 -5.34 6.69 -27.31
CA GLU A 131 -6.21 7.09 -28.44
C GLU A 131 -5.50 8.03 -29.42
N ARG A 132 -4.69 8.96 -28.92
CA ARG A 132 -3.90 9.88 -29.76
C ARG A 132 -2.73 9.19 -30.46
N HIS A 133 -2.19 8.14 -29.85
CA HIS A 133 -1.00 7.43 -30.34
C HIS A 133 -1.22 5.91 -30.33
N PRO A 134 -2.10 5.39 -31.21
CA PRO A 134 -2.53 4.00 -31.17
C PRO A 134 -1.41 2.98 -31.43
N GLY A 135 -0.30 3.40 -32.06
CA GLY A 135 0.87 2.55 -32.31
C GLY A 135 1.86 2.46 -31.14
N LEU A 136 1.61 3.12 -30.00
CA LEU A 136 2.52 3.09 -28.85
C LEU A 136 2.82 1.68 -28.34
N PRO A 137 1.85 0.76 -28.20
CA PRO A 137 2.12 -0.59 -27.74
C PRO A 137 3.13 -1.33 -28.63
N GLU A 138 3.10 -1.15 -29.95
CA GLU A 138 4.10 -1.74 -30.86
C GLU A 138 5.51 -1.17 -30.67
N HIS A 139 5.63 0.08 -30.22
CA HIS A 139 6.90 0.76 -30.04
C HIS A 139 7.56 0.47 -28.68
N ASP A 140 6.78 0.19 -27.64
CA ASP A 140 7.29 0.02 -26.29
C ASP A 140 6.60 -1.14 -25.54
N VAL A 141 7.40 -2.11 -25.11
CA VAL A 141 6.94 -3.33 -24.43
C VAL A 141 6.27 -3.06 -23.08
N PHE A 142 6.63 -1.97 -22.40
CA PHE A 142 6.03 -1.58 -21.12
C PHE A 142 4.64 -0.97 -21.34
N VAL A 143 4.44 -0.25 -22.45
CA VAL A 143 3.10 0.16 -22.89
C VAL A 143 2.27 -1.08 -23.28
N ALA A 144 2.82 -2.00 -24.07
CA ALA A 144 2.13 -3.25 -24.44
C ALA A 144 1.66 -4.06 -23.22
N ALA A 145 2.50 -4.16 -22.19
CA ALA A 145 2.14 -4.82 -20.93
C ALA A 145 1.08 -4.03 -20.14
N THR A 146 1.17 -2.70 -20.13
CA THR A 146 0.19 -1.83 -19.46
C THR A 146 -1.23 -2.01 -20.00
N VAL A 147 -1.37 -2.21 -21.31
CA VAL A 147 -2.66 -2.44 -21.99
C VAL A 147 -3.01 -3.92 -22.17
N GLY A 148 -2.16 -4.84 -21.68
CA GLY A 148 -2.37 -6.28 -21.78
C GLY A 148 -2.65 -6.77 -23.21
N ASP A 149 -1.91 -6.27 -24.21
CA ASP A 149 -2.06 -6.72 -25.59
C ASP A 149 -1.18 -7.95 -25.85
N LEU A 150 -1.82 -9.12 -25.82
CA LEU A 150 -1.15 -10.42 -25.95
C LEU A 150 -0.40 -10.56 -27.28
N GLU A 151 -0.99 -10.13 -28.39
CA GLU A 151 -0.39 -10.31 -29.72
C GLU A 151 0.81 -9.37 -29.91
N ILE A 152 0.73 -8.15 -29.39
CA ILE A 152 1.84 -7.19 -29.42
C ILE A 152 2.99 -7.68 -28.52
N LEU A 153 2.68 -8.14 -27.31
CA LEU A 153 3.70 -8.71 -26.42
C LEU A 153 4.42 -9.90 -27.06
N ARG A 154 3.67 -10.79 -27.74
CA ARG A 154 4.26 -11.91 -28.47
C ARG A 154 5.26 -11.43 -29.53
N ARG A 155 4.91 -10.41 -30.32
CA ARG A 155 5.81 -9.82 -31.31
C ARG A 155 7.09 -9.25 -30.68
N HIS A 156 6.96 -8.51 -29.56
CA HIS A 156 8.14 -8.02 -28.82
C HIS A 156 9.06 -9.17 -28.36
N PHE A 157 8.50 -10.31 -27.97
CA PHE A 157 9.28 -11.45 -27.48
C PHE A 157 9.87 -12.31 -28.59
N ASP A 158 9.21 -12.38 -29.74
CA ASP A 158 9.77 -12.98 -30.95
C ASP A 158 11.03 -12.22 -31.40
N ASP A 159 11.03 -10.89 -31.27
CA ASP A 159 12.17 -10.02 -31.60
C ASP A 159 13.25 -10.02 -30.49
N ASP A 160 12.87 -9.88 -29.22
CA ASP A 160 13.75 -9.92 -28.05
C ASP A 160 13.12 -10.70 -26.89
N PRO A 161 13.45 -11.99 -26.70
CA PRO A 161 12.92 -12.78 -25.60
C PRO A 161 13.20 -12.19 -24.21
N ARG A 162 14.25 -11.36 -24.06
CA ARG A 162 14.57 -10.71 -22.77
C ARG A 162 13.57 -9.60 -22.44
N ALA A 163 12.78 -9.13 -23.40
CA ALA A 163 11.77 -8.11 -23.16
C ALA A 163 10.70 -8.58 -22.16
N ALA A 164 10.49 -9.89 -21.99
CA ALA A 164 9.59 -10.44 -20.97
C ALA A 164 10.06 -10.18 -19.52
N THR A 165 11.37 -10.03 -19.29
CA THR A 165 11.96 -9.96 -17.94
C THR A 165 12.77 -8.68 -17.67
N ARG A 166 13.14 -7.94 -18.72
CA ARG A 166 13.97 -6.74 -18.60
C ARG A 166 13.20 -5.61 -17.92
N SER A 167 13.77 -5.07 -16.86
CA SER A 167 13.27 -3.84 -16.23
C SER A 167 13.46 -2.62 -17.13
N GLY A 168 12.49 -1.70 -17.08
CA GLY A 168 12.55 -0.42 -17.76
C GLY A 168 11.26 0.38 -17.56
N GLY A 169 10.90 1.22 -18.53
CA GLY A 169 9.76 2.12 -18.41
C GLY A 169 9.97 3.21 -17.35
N PRO A 170 8.91 3.96 -16.98
CA PRO A 170 9.02 5.10 -16.07
C PRO A 170 9.42 4.75 -14.63
N PHE A 171 9.32 3.49 -14.23
CA PHE A 171 9.55 3.01 -12.86
C PHE A 171 10.63 1.93 -12.80
N ASP A 172 11.35 1.67 -13.89
CA ASP A 172 12.34 0.60 -13.97
C ASP A 172 11.80 -0.74 -13.45
N TRP A 173 10.59 -1.09 -13.90
CA TRP A 173 9.87 -2.32 -13.54
C TRP A 173 9.96 -3.35 -14.66
N PRO A 174 9.93 -4.66 -14.37
CA PRO A 174 9.64 -5.66 -15.39
C PRO A 174 8.19 -5.49 -15.91
N PRO A 175 7.89 -5.93 -17.14
CA PRO A 175 6.57 -5.72 -17.75
C PRO A 175 5.40 -6.29 -16.94
N ILE A 176 5.59 -7.39 -16.21
CA ILE A 176 4.53 -8.01 -15.39
C ILE A 176 4.00 -7.07 -14.29
N LEU A 177 4.81 -6.16 -13.77
CA LEU A 177 4.34 -5.15 -12.82
C LEU A 177 3.49 -4.08 -13.51
N TYR A 178 3.85 -3.65 -14.73
CA TYR A 178 3.01 -2.72 -15.49
C TYR A 178 1.64 -3.31 -15.81
N LEU A 179 1.59 -4.60 -16.16
CA LEU A 179 0.33 -5.32 -16.33
C LEU A 179 -0.49 -5.35 -15.04
N ALA A 180 0.11 -5.75 -13.92
CA ALA A 180 -0.58 -5.91 -12.63
C ALA A 180 -1.09 -4.59 -12.02
N TYR A 181 -0.31 -3.52 -12.15
CA TYR A 181 -0.62 -2.23 -11.51
C TYR A 181 -1.50 -1.33 -12.38
N SER A 182 -1.60 -1.60 -13.68
CA SER A 182 -2.40 -0.81 -14.61
C SER A 182 -3.90 -0.84 -14.29
N ARG A 183 -4.57 0.29 -14.50
CA ARG A 183 -6.03 0.47 -14.36
C ARG A 183 -6.69 1.01 -15.63
N VAL A 184 -5.98 1.02 -16.75
CA VAL A 184 -6.61 1.21 -18.06
C VAL A 184 -7.24 -0.11 -18.53
N PRO A 185 -8.26 -0.08 -19.41
CA PRO A 185 -8.78 -1.30 -20.02
C PRO A 185 -7.67 -2.12 -20.68
N GLN A 186 -7.63 -3.41 -20.38
CA GLN A 186 -6.67 -4.34 -20.99
C GLN A 186 -7.36 -5.26 -21.99
N GLY A 187 -6.65 -5.64 -23.06
CA GLY A 187 -7.15 -6.55 -24.09
C GLY A 187 -7.31 -7.99 -23.58
N ASP A 188 -6.19 -8.65 -23.31
CA ASP A 188 -6.13 -9.98 -22.70
C ASP A 188 -5.09 -10.01 -21.56
N ALA A 189 -5.51 -9.53 -20.39
CA ALA A 189 -4.66 -9.44 -19.21
C ALA A 189 -4.10 -10.81 -18.79
N VAL A 190 -4.96 -11.84 -18.75
CA VAL A 190 -4.58 -13.17 -18.25
C VAL A 190 -3.68 -13.88 -19.24
N GLY A 191 -3.97 -13.82 -20.55
CA GLY A 191 -3.11 -14.35 -21.59
C GLY A 191 -1.76 -13.65 -21.63
N SER A 192 -1.74 -12.32 -21.49
CA SER A 192 -0.51 -11.52 -21.44
C SER A 192 0.35 -11.85 -20.22
N ALA A 193 -0.25 -11.99 -19.04
CA ALA A 193 0.46 -12.42 -17.83
C ALA A 193 1.03 -13.84 -17.99
N ARG A 194 0.26 -14.76 -18.59
CA ARG A 194 0.73 -16.12 -18.89
C ARG A 194 1.93 -16.10 -19.82
N LEU A 195 1.86 -15.32 -20.90
CA LEU A 195 2.96 -15.17 -21.85
C LEU A 195 4.23 -14.60 -21.18
N LEU A 196 4.08 -13.60 -20.32
CA LEU A 196 5.19 -13.03 -19.55
C LEU A 196 5.84 -14.08 -18.63
N LEU A 197 5.03 -14.84 -17.90
CA LEU A 197 5.50 -15.90 -16.99
C LEU A 197 6.16 -17.05 -17.78
N ASP A 198 5.61 -17.42 -18.95
CA ASP A 198 6.22 -18.40 -19.86
C ASP A 198 7.55 -17.88 -20.45
N GLY A 199 7.66 -16.57 -20.66
CA GLY A 199 8.89 -15.87 -21.02
C GLY A 199 9.91 -15.70 -19.87
N GLY A 200 9.60 -16.23 -18.68
CA GLY A 200 10.51 -16.23 -17.52
C GLY A 200 10.32 -15.06 -16.55
N ALA A 201 9.23 -14.30 -16.66
CA ALA A 201 8.90 -13.32 -15.62
C ALA A 201 8.72 -14.03 -14.27
N ASP A 202 9.28 -13.43 -13.21
CA ASP A 202 9.22 -13.98 -11.86
C ASP A 202 7.83 -13.66 -11.25
N PRO A 203 7.06 -14.67 -10.79
CA PRO A 203 5.72 -14.46 -10.22
C PRO A 203 5.77 -13.66 -8.89
N ASP A 204 6.91 -13.63 -8.22
CA ASP A 204 7.19 -12.80 -7.03
C ASP A 204 7.92 -11.49 -7.39
N SER A 205 7.88 -11.06 -8.65
CA SER A 205 8.39 -9.75 -9.06
C SER A 205 7.79 -8.63 -8.20
N GLY A 206 8.57 -7.59 -7.96
CA GLY A 206 8.13 -6.47 -7.13
C GLY A 206 9.24 -5.49 -6.88
N TYR A 207 8.98 -4.54 -6.00
CA TYR A 207 9.92 -3.47 -5.65
C TYR A 207 9.79 -3.07 -4.18
N LEU A 208 10.81 -2.39 -3.66
CA LEU A 208 10.77 -1.75 -2.36
C LEU A 208 10.39 -0.28 -2.54
N TRP A 209 9.19 0.12 -2.12
CA TRP A 209 8.74 1.51 -2.18
C TRP A 209 9.68 2.37 -1.32
N GLN A 210 10.36 3.31 -1.96
CA GLN A 210 11.39 4.16 -1.35
C GLN A 210 12.46 3.38 -0.54
N GLY A 211 12.69 2.10 -0.87
CA GLY A 211 13.70 1.26 -0.22
C GLY A 211 13.28 0.76 1.17
N LEU A 212 11.99 0.81 1.48
CA LEU A 212 11.42 0.30 2.73
C LEU A 212 11.22 -1.21 2.65
N PRO A 213 11.21 -1.92 3.80
CA PRO A 213 11.47 -3.36 3.83
C PRO A 213 10.31 -4.23 3.35
N THR A 214 9.10 -3.69 3.29
CA THR A 214 7.92 -4.41 2.81
C THR A 214 7.82 -4.26 1.29
N PRO A 215 7.90 -5.35 0.52
CA PRO A 215 7.85 -5.30 -0.93
C PRO A 215 6.42 -5.07 -1.43
N PHE A 216 6.33 -4.32 -2.53
CA PHE A 216 5.15 -4.20 -3.37
C PHE A 216 5.31 -5.20 -4.52
N THR A 217 4.59 -6.31 -4.46
CA THR A 217 4.72 -7.43 -5.41
C THR A 217 3.69 -7.38 -6.53
N VAL A 218 3.79 -8.29 -7.51
CA VAL A 218 2.74 -8.48 -8.53
C VAL A 218 1.37 -8.74 -7.89
N LEU A 219 1.30 -9.58 -6.83
CA LEU A 219 0.06 -9.84 -6.09
C LEU A 219 -0.48 -8.57 -5.43
N THR A 220 0.41 -7.75 -4.83
CA THR A 220 0.02 -6.43 -4.29
C THR A 220 -0.63 -5.55 -5.36
N GLY A 221 -0.07 -5.51 -6.57
CA GLY A 221 -0.64 -4.75 -7.70
C GLY A 221 -2.00 -5.27 -8.15
N ILE A 222 -2.15 -6.59 -8.21
CA ILE A 222 -3.38 -7.27 -8.64
C ILE A 222 -4.51 -7.08 -7.62
N PHE A 223 -4.24 -7.33 -6.34
CA PHE A 223 -5.23 -7.15 -5.29
C PHE A 223 -5.60 -5.70 -5.08
N GLY A 224 -4.69 -4.75 -5.37
CA GLY A 224 -4.97 -3.33 -5.23
C GLY A 224 -5.36 -2.95 -3.80
N GLU A 225 -6.13 -1.86 -3.72
CA GLU A 225 -6.64 -1.23 -2.50
C GLU A 225 -5.53 -0.84 -1.51
N GLY A 226 -5.91 -0.25 -0.40
CA GLY A 226 -4.97 0.34 0.54
C GLY A 226 -5.66 1.39 1.36
N GLU A 227 -4.87 2.29 1.94
CA GLU A 227 -5.38 3.35 2.81
C GLU A 227 -6.29 4.34 2.07
N SER A 228 -6.18 4.46 0.75
CA SER A 228 -7.04 5.33 -0.07
C SER A 228 -8.33 4.65 -0.56
N GLY A 229 -8.53 3.37 -0.23
CA GLY A 229 -9.74 2.62 -0.54
C GLY A 229 -9.96 2.25 -2.03
N PRO A 230 -11.04 1.53 -2.33
CA PRO A 230 -11.27 0.91 -3.64
C PRO A 230 -11.60 1.91 -4.75
N GLY A 231 -12.10 3.12 -4.45
CA GLY A 231 -12.38 4.12 -5.48
C GLY A 231 -11.12 4.81 -6.03
N ARG A 232 -10.05 4.88 -5.24
CA ARG A 232 -8.75 5.44 -5.65
C ARG A 232 -7.74 4.37 -6.04
N GLN A 233 -7.74 3.26 -5.35
CA GLN A 233 -6.81 2.15 -5.57
C GLN A 233 -7.64 0.87 -5.83
N PRO A 234 -8.46 0.79 -6.89
CA PRO A 234 -9.26 -0.40 -7.14
C PRO A 234 -8.37 -1.62 -7.35
N ARG A 235 -8.94 -2.81 -7.18
CA ARG A 235 -8.32 -4.06 -7.64
C ARG A 235 -8.09 -4.03 -9.15
N HIS A 236 -7.21 -4.89 -9.65
CA HIS A 236 -7.15 -5.15 -11.08
C HIS A 236 -8.50 -5.72 -11.58
N PRO A 237 -9.04 -5.34 -12.75
CA PRO A 237 -10.33 -5.86 -13.23
C PRO A 237 -10.40 -7.39 -13.33
N ALA A 238 -9.30 -8.03 -13.75
CA ALA A 238 -9.12 -9.49 -13.79
C ALA A 238 -8.36 -10.03 -12.55
N TRP A 239 -8.59 -9.46 -11.36
CA TRP A 239 -7.74 -9.75 -10.19
C TRP A 239 -7.74 -11.24 -9.81
N HIS A 240 -8.89 -11.89 -9.91
CA HIS A 240 -9.05 -13.26 -9.43
C HIS A 240 -8.26 -14.23 -10.30
N GLU A 241 -8.43 -14.15 -11.61
CA GLU A 241 -7.76 -15.00 -12.59
C GLU A 241 -6.25 -14.75 -12.62
N LEU A 242 -5.81 -13.49 -12.47
CA LEU A 242 -4.39 -13.16 -12.41
C LEU A 242 -3.72 -13.65 -11.11
N ALA A 243 -4.38 -13.45 -9.96
CA ALA A 243 -3.86 -13.93 -8.68
C ALA A 243 -3.78 -15.46 -8.66
N LEU A 244 -4.82 -16.14 -9.14
CA LEU A 244 -4.82 -17.60 -9.28
C LEU A 244 -3.68 -18.07 -10.17
N LEU A 245 -3.50 -17.46 -11.35
CA LEU A 245 -2.39 -17.78 -12.26
C LEU A 245 -1.02 -17.63 -11.57
N LEU A 246 -0.79 -16.54 -10.83
CA LEU A 246 0.48 -16.32 -10.14
C LEU A 246 0.73 -17.37 -9.05
N LEU A 247 -0.29 -17.69 -8.25
CA LEU A 247 -0.20 -18.70 -7.20
C LEU A 247 0.04 -20.10 -7.78
N GLU A 248 -0.62 -20.45 -8.89
CA GLU A 248 -0.36 -21.69 -9.65
C GLU A 248 1.06 -21.73 -10.24
N ARG A 249 1.65 -20.56 -10.53
CA ARG A 249 3.03 -20.40 -11.00
C ARG A 249 4.04 -20.27 -9.86
N GLY A 250 3.60 -20.39 -8.60
CA GLY A 250 4.47 -20.46 -7.44
C GLY A 250 4.76 -19.13 -6.75
N ALA A 251 3.96 -18.08 -6.99
CA ALA A 251 4.01 -16.87 -6.17
C ALA A 251 3.80 -17.21 -4.67
N ASP A 252 4.52 -16.51 -3.80
CA ASP A 252 4.39 -16.66 -2.36
C ASP A 252 3.04 -16.09 -1.88
N PRO A 253 2.15 -16.91 -1.27
CA PRO A 253 0.87 -16.43 -0.77
C PRO A 253 1.03 -15.49 0.45
N ASN A 254 2.20 -15.42 1.07
CA ASN A 254 2.49 -14.58 2.23
C ASN A 254 2.87 -13.14 1.83
N ASP A 255 2.09 -12.54 0.92
CA ASP A 255 2.25 -11.14 0.53
C ASP A 255 1.75 -10.20 1.64
N ARG A 256 2.70 -9.74 2.47
CA ARG A 256 2.45 -8.85 3.61
C ARG A 256 1.85 -7.51 3.20
N GLN A 257 2.23 -6.95 2.05
CA GLN A 257 1.70 -5.67 1.59
C GLN A 257 0.28 -5.82 1.08
N ALA A 258 -0.02 -6.90 0.33
CA ALA A 258 -1.38 -7.20 -0.10
C ALA A 258 -2.32 -7.42 1.09
N LEU A 259 -1.89 -8.19 2.10
CA LEU A 259 -2.67 -8.41 3.33
C LEU A 259 -2.92 -7.10 4.09
N TYR A 260 -1.92 -6.21 4.17
CA TYR A 260 -2.10 -4.89 4.75
C TYR A 260 -3.10 -4.05 3.94
N ASN A 261 -2.92 -3.96 2.63
CA ASN A 261 -3.78 -3.17 1.75
C ASN A 261 -5.23 -3.62 1.80
N ARG A 262 -5.45 -4.93 2.01
CA ARG A 262 -6.78 -5.52 1.96
C ARG A 262 -7.48 -5.67 3.30
N MET A 263 -6.80 -5.42 4.43
CA MET A 263 -7.42 -5.61 5.74
C MET A 263 -8.47 -4.54 6.08
N PHE A 264 -8.45 -3.35 5.46
CA PHE A 264 -9.32 -2.24 5.84
C PHE A 264 -10.82 -2.47 5.60
N GLY A 265 -11.18 -3.14 4.49
CA GLY A 265 -12.58 -3.43 4.13
C GLY A 265 -13.04 -4.82 4.58
N ARG A 266 -14.35 -5.09 4.48
CA ARG A 266 -14.99 -6.37 4.86
C ARG A 266 -14.82 -7.49 3.84
N ASP A 267 -14.32 -7.19 2.64
CA ASP A 267 -14.19 -8.15 1.56
C ASP A 267 -12.98 -9.09 1.77
N ASP A 268 -13.29 -10.36 2.03
CA ASP A 268 -12.34 -11.43 2.35
C ASP A 268 -11.93 -12.28 1.13
N SER A 269 -12.39 -11.96 -0.07
CA SER A 269 -12.16 -12.80 -1.27
C SER A 269 -10.66 -13.00 -1.61
N HIS A 270 -9.81 -12.01 -1.33
CA HIS A 270 -8.37 -12.14 -1.45
C HIS A 270 -7.79 -13.11 -0.41
N LEU A 271 -8.32 -13.08 0.82
CA LEU A 271 -7.87 -13.88 1.93
C LEU A 271 -8.27 -15.35 1.74
N GLU A 272 -9.50 -15.60 1.28
CA GLU A 272 -9.98 -16.93 0.90
C GLU A 272 -9.03 -17.57 -0.12
N LEU A 273 -8.72 -16.86 -1.22
CA LEU A 273 -7.79 -17.35 -2.24
C LEU A 273 -6.38 -17.61 -1.68
N LEU A 274 -5.82 -16.68 -0.90
CA LEU A 274 -4.47 -16.85 -0.35
C LEU A 274 -4.39 -18.01 0.66
N LEU A 275 -5.43 -18.21 1.47
CA LEU A 275 -5.53 -19.34 2.42
C LEU A 275 -5.59 -20.68 1.70
N ASP A 276 -6.35 -20.78 0.60
CA ASP A 276 -6.43 -21.98 -0.23
C ASP A 276 -5.07 -22.35 -0.86
N HIS A 277 -4.20 -21.34 -1.06
CA HIS A 277 -2.86 -21.51 -1.61
C HIS A 277 -1.73 -21.49 -0.57
N GLY A 278 -2.04 -21.54 0.73
CA GLY A 278 -1.06 -21.77 1.79
C GLY A 278 -0.57 -20.55 2.55
N LEU A 279 -1.33 -19.45 2.56
CA LEU A 279 -1.10 -18.32 3.46
C LEU A 279 -0.92 -18.77 4.91
N GLY A 280 0.06 -18.18 5.59
CA GLY A 280 0.42 -18.47 6.98
C GLY A 280 1.24 -19.75 7.16
N ARG A 281 1.63 -20.41 6.05
CA ARG A 281 2.60 -21.51 6.05
C ARG A 281 3.95 -21.01 5.57
N PRO A 282 5.08 -21.63 5.98
CA PRO A 282 6.40 -21.30 5.46
C PRO A 282 6.49 -21.67 3.97
N ALA A 283 6.05 -20.77 3.11
CA ALA A 283 6.14 -20.86 1.66
C ALA A 283 7.06 -19.73 1.19
N GLY A 284 8.01 -20.04 0.32
CA GLY A 284 8.83 -19.07 -0.43
C GLY A 284 9.81 -18.23 0.39
N GLU A 285 9.31 -17.39 1.30
CA GLU A 285 10.02 -16.31 2.00
C GLU A 285 10.95 -15.55 1.06
N VAL A 286 10.50 -15.39 -0.20
CA VAL A 286 11.33 -15.03 -1.35
C VAL A 286 12.01 -13.69 -1.10
N TRP A 287 11.24 -12.73 -0.58
CA TRP A 287 11.74 -11.40 -0.27
C TRP A 287 12.62 -11.35 0.98
N ALA A 288 12.33 -12.15 2.01
CA ALA A 288 13.23 -12.28 3.16
C ALA A 288 14.59 -12.83 2.72
N HIS A 289 14.62 -13.78 1.79
CA HIS A 289 15.84 -14.29 1.17
C HIS A 289 16.55 -13.25 0.29
N ARG A 290 15.81 -12.53 -0.59
CA ARG A 290 16.38 -11.46 -1.46
C ARG A 290 17.04 -10.35 -0.63
N LEU A 291 16.44 -9.96 0.49
CA LEU A 291 16.96 -8.88 1.35
C LEU A 291 17.95 -9.39 2.40
N GLY A 292 17.90 -10.69 2.73
CA GLY A 292 18.67 -11.35 3.78
C GLY A 292 18.61 -10.62 5.13
N VAL A 293 17.44 -10.05 5.40
CA VAL A 293 16.98 -9.60 6.72
C VAL A 293 15.70 -10.36 7.03
N ALA A 294 15.46 -10.63 8.31
CA ALA A 294 14.21 -11.24 8.70
C ALA A 294 13.07 -10.28 8.34
N ALA A 295 12.12 -10.76 7.55
CA ALA A 295 10.82 -10.12 7.43
C ALA A 295 10.09 -10.22 8.77
N GLU A 296 8.95 -9.55 8.86
CA GLU A 296 7.95 -9.90 9.87
C GLU A 296 7.70 -11.41 9.85
N SER A 297 7.65 -12.05 11.02
CA SER A 297 7.31 -13.46 11.13
C SER A 297 5.87 -13.75 10.67
N LEU A 298 5.61 -14.99 10.25
CA LEU A 298 4.25 -15.41 9.86
C LEU A 298 3.25 -15.26 11.02
N GLU A 299 3.69 -15.52 12.25
CA GLU A 299 2.88 -15.35 13.45
C GLU A 299 2.49 -13.89 13.67
N GLU A 300 3.44 -12.96 13.61
CA GLU A 300 3.17 -11.52 13.70
C GLU A 300 2.23 -11.07 12.57
N MET A 301 2.46 -11.55 11.34
CA MET A 301 1.66 -11.22 10.16
C MET A 301 0.19 -11.65 10.32
N MET A 302 -0.05 -12.90 10.75
CA MET A 302 -1.40 -13.44 10.94
C MET A 302 -2.09 -12.87 12.18
N THR A 303 -1.33 -12.61 13.24
CA THR A 303 -1.83 -11.90 14.45
C THR A 303 -2.39 -10.54 14.06
N ARG A 304 -1.70 -9.76 13.22
CA ARG A 304 -2.21 -8.47 12.75
C ARG A 304 -3.56 -8.60 12.03
N GLN A 305 -3.71 -9.61 11.18
CA GLN A 305 -4.96 -9.82 10.45
C GLN A 305 -6.13 -10.16 11.40
N LEU A 306 -5.88 -11.01 12.40
CA LEU A 306 -6.85 -11.34 13.45
C LEU A 306 -7.20 -10.13 14.32
N ASP A 307 -6.20 -9.40 14.82
CA ASP A 307 -6.38 -8.23 15.68
C ASP A 307 -7.17 -7.14 14.97
N TRP A 308 -6.85 -6.89 13.70
CA TRP A 308 -7.58 -5.94 12.88
C TRP A 308 -9.03 -6.39 12.72
N ALA A 309 -9.26 -7.65 12.34
CA ALA A 309 -10.61 -8.19 12.16
C ALA A 309 -11.45 -8.10 13.43
N ALA A 310 -10.89 -8.48 14.58
CA ALA A 310 -11.57 -8.43 15.87
C ALA A 310 -11.89 -6.98 16.29
N SER A 311 -10.91 -6.08 16.18
CA SER A 311 -11.05 -4.68 16.59
C SER A 311 -12.02 -3.88 15.70
N HIS A 312 -12.26 -4.34 14.47
CA HIS A 312 -13.15 -3.68 13.51
C HIS A 312 -14.47 -4.44 13.28
N GLY A 313 -14.76 -5.47 14.08
CA GLY A 313 -16.04 -6.20 14.03
C GLY A 313 -16.24 -7.08 12.79
N PHE A 314 -15.15 -7.49 12.13
CA PHE A 314 -15.20 -8.36 10.93
C PHE A 314 -15.39 -9.82 11.33
N ALA A 315 -16.56 -10.15 11.87
CA ALA A 315 -16.91 -11.47 12.39
C ALA A 315 -16.70 -12.62 11.38
N ARG A 316 -16.96 -12.35 10.08
CA ARG A 316 -16.72 -13.33 9.00
C ARG A 316 -15.23 -13.61 8.85
N ARG A 317 -14.38 -12.58 8.83
CA ARG A 317 -12.93 -12.73 8.73
C ARG A 317 -12.35 -13.47 9.92
N THR A 318 -12.77 -13.16 11.15
CA THR A 318 -12.34 -13.90 12.34
C THR A 318 -12.74 -15.37 12.28
N ALA A 319 -13.97 -15.68 11.84
CA ALA A 319 -14.40 -17.06 11.63
C ALA A 319 -13.60 -17.78 10.54
N LEU A 320 -13.31 -17.09 9.42
CA LEU A 320 -12.48 -17.61 8.33
C LEU A 320 -11.06 -17.95 8.84
N LEU A 321 -10.40 -17.00 9.50
CA LEU A 321 -9.05 -17.20 10.04
C LEU A 321 -9.02 -18.34 11.09
N ALA A 322 -10.01 -18.41 11.97
CA ALA A 322 -10.15 -19.49 12.95
C ALA A 322 -10.34 -20.86 12.29
N ALA A 323 -11.13 -20.95 11.21
CA ALA A 323 -11.32 -22.19 10.45
C ALA A 323 -10.02 -22.71 9.82
N HIS A 324 -9.06 -21.81 9.57
CA HIS A 324 -7.72 -22.14 9.08
C HIS A 324 -6.67 -22.28 10.19
N GLY A 325 -7.08 -22.29 11.46
CA GLY A 325 -6.23 -22.58 12.62
C GLY A 325 -5.57 -21.36 13.25
N PHE A 326 -5.98 -20.14 12.88
CA PHE A 326 -5.48 -18.90 13.49
C PHE A 326 -6.49 -18.40 14.55
N THR A 327 -6.12 -18.49 15.84
CA THR A 327 -7.00 -18.07 16.97
C THR A 327 -6.34 -17.02 17.87
N LEU A 328 -7.12 -16.24 18.61
CA LEU A 328 -6.58 -15.31 19.60
C LEU A 328 -6.06 -16.04 20.86
N ASP A 329 -6.65 -17.18 21.23
CA ASP A 329 -6.24 -17.99 22.39
C ASP A 329 -4.84 -18.63 22.22
N THR A 330 -4.31 -18.66 21.00
CA THR A 330 -2.92 -19.07 20.72
C THR A 330 -1.90 -17.95 20.95
N LEU A 331 -2.33 -16.76 21.38
CA LEU A 331 -1.51 -15.53 21.39
C LEU A 331 -1.59 -14.84 22.76
N ASP A 332 -0.75 -15.29 23.69
CA ASP A 332 -0.62 -14.76 25.05
C ASP A 332 0.08 -13.38 25.06
N THR A 333 -0.41 -12.37 24.34
CA THR A 333 0.12 -10.99 24.40
C THR A 333 -0.91 -9.95 23.92
N LEU A 334 -1.93 -9.65 24.73
CA LEU A 334 -2.83 -8.50 24.48
C LEU A 334 -2.33 -7.17 25.05
N ASP A 335 -1.11 -7.10 25.62
CA ASP A 335 -0.64 -5.90 26.33
C ASP A 335 0.70 -5.30 25.83
N THR A 336 1.30 -5.81 24.74
CA THR A 336 2.67 -5.38 24.35
C THR A 336 2.94 -5.05 22.88
N LEU A 337 1.95 -5.08 21.98
CA LEU A 337 2.20 -4.89 20.53
C LEU A 337 1.46 -3.69 19.91
N ARG A 338 1.74 -2.47 20.41
CA ARG A 338 2.00 -1.34 19.50
C ARG A 338 3.51 -1.23 19.37
N PRO A 339 4.12 -1.59 18.22
CA PRO A 339 4.40 -0.53 17.24
C PRO A 339 4.62 -0.94 15.76
N ALA A 340 4.40 0.08 14.92
CA ALA A 340 5.03 0.37 13.62
C ALA A 340 4.67 -0.56 12.43
N VAL A 341 3.58 -0.22 11.74
CA VAL A 341 3.52 -0.37 10.28
C VAL A 341 4.38 0.77 9.70
N PRO A 342 5.53 0.49 9.05
CA PRO A 342 6.31 1.51 8.38
C PRO A 342 5.68 1.78 7.01
N HIS A 343 4.52 2.43 7.03
CA HIS A 343 4.03 3.33 5.99
C HIS A 343 2.92 4.27 6.45
N ALA A 344 2.37 4.04 7.64
CA ALA A 344 1.52 4.97 8.38
C ALA A 344 2.31 6.13 9.04
N ALA A 345 3.46 6.55 8.48
CA ALA A 345 4.26 7.63 9.07
C ALA A 345 3.58 9.01 9.03
N ASP A 346 2.39 9.11 8.42
CA ASP A 346 1.49 10.27 8.47
C ASP A 346 0.05 9.93 8.94
N SER A 347 -0.16 8.84 9.69
CA SER A 347 -1.50 8.53 10.25
C SER A 347 -1.55 8.71 11.79
N PRO A 348 -1.55 9.96 12.29
CA PRO A 348 -1.66 10.25 13.71
C PRO A 348 -3.14 10.19 14.14
N HIS A 349 -3.80 9.03 14.15
CA HIS A 349 -5.27 9.02 14.28
C HIS A 349 -5.79 8.10 15.37
N LEU A 350 -5.60 8.51 16.63
CA LEU A 350 -6.36 7.93 17.74
C LEU A 350 -7.18 8.96 18.53
N ASP A 351 -7.26 10.24 18.14
CA ASP A 351 -8.12 11.20 18.86
C ASP A 351 -8.66 12.35 17.97
N ASP A 352 -9.02 12.03 16.72
CA ASP A 352 -9.12 13.00 15.63
C ASP A 352 -10.56 13.37 15.24
N GLY A 353 -11.54 13.05 16.09
CA GLY A 353 -12.97 13.26 15.78
C GLY A 353 -13.51 12.40 14.63
N ARG A 354 -12.71 11.48 14.08
CA ARG A 354 -13.12 10.52 13.05
C ARG A 354 -14.04 9.48 13.66
N THR A 355 -15.16 9.23 12.99
CA THR A 355 -16.14 8.20 13.39
C THR A 355 -16.05 6.97 12.49
N ALA A 356 -16.63 5.84 12.91
CA ALA A 356 -16.76 4.66 12.07
C ALA A 356 -17.44 4.96 10.71
N LEU A 357 -18.34 5.95 10.68
CA LEU A 357 -19.03 6.36 9.46
C LEU A 357 -18.09 7.04 8.45
N HIS A 358 -17.03 7.74 8.90
CA HIS A 358 -16.00 8.30 8.01
C HIS A 358 -15.19 7.19 7.34
N GLN A 359 -14.81 6.16 8.09
CA GLN A 359 -14.07 5.02 7.55
C GLN A 359 -14.93 4.20 6.57
N ALA A 360 -16.18 3.91 6.94
CA ALA A 360 -17.11 3.22 6.03
C ALA A 360 -17.33 4.00 4.73
N ALA A 361 -17.42 5.33 4.81
CA ALA A 361 -17.53 6.22 3.65
C ALA A 361 -16.30 6.17 2.73
N LEU A 362 -15.09 6.18 3.31
CA LEU A 362 -13.84 6.05 2.58
C LEU A 362 -13.70 4.72 1.86
N LEU A 363 -14.14 3.65 2.49
CA LEU A 363 -14.05 2.30 1.93
C LEU A 363 -15.20 1.97 0.98
N GLY A 364 -16.21 2.86 0.90
CA GLY A 364 -17.40 2.63 0.09
C GLY A 364 -18.27 1.48 0.61
N ASP A 365 -18.16 1.14 1.90
CA ASP A 365 -18.90 0.04 2.53
C ASP A 365 -20.37 0.47 2.76
N LEU A 366 -21.18 0.33 1.71
CA LEU A 366 -22.58 0.76 1.72
C LEU A 366 -23.41 0.06 2.79
N ASP A 367 -23.09 -1.19 3.12
CA ASP A 367 -23.82 -1.96 4.13
C ASP A 367 -23.48 -1.45 5.53
N LEU A 368 -22.20 -1.25 5.83
CA LEU A 368 -21.79 -0.66 7.12
C LEU A 368 -22.31 0.78 7.27
N ILE A 369 -22.34 1.58 6.19
CA ILE A 369 -22.96 2.91 6.22
C ILE A 369 -24.44 2.81 6.63
N ARG A 370 -25.20 1.88 6.04
CA ARG A 370 -26.62 1.68 6.39
C ARG A 370 -26.78 1.25 7.85
N GLU A 371 -26.02 0.25 8.29
CA GLU A 371 -26.04 -0.26 9.67
C GLU A 371 -25.76 0.87 10.68
N LEU A 372 -24.73 1.68 10.44
CA LEU A 372 -24.37 2.80 11.31
C LEU A 372 -25.45 3.90 11.35
N LEU A 373 -26.05 4.22 10.19
CA LEU A 373 -27.13 5.20 10.13
C LEU A 373 -28.40 4.72 10.84
N GLU A 374 -28.72 3.43 10.72
CA GLU A 374 -29.83 2.79 11.44
C GLU A 374 -29.60 2.77 12.96
N ALA A 375 -28.35 2.57 13.40
CA ALA A 375 -27.94 2.69 14.80
C ALA A 375 -27.92 4.14 15.32
N GLY A 376 -28.18 5.13 14.46
CA GLY A 376 -28.29 6.54 14.83
C GLY A 376 -26.98 7.34 14.76
N ALA A 377 -25.96 6.84 14.07
CA ALA A 377 -24.74 7.60 13.80
C ALA A 377 -25.08 8.93 13.08
N ASP A 378 -24.47 10.03 13.51
CA ASP A 378 -24.73 11.34 12.92
C ASP A 378 -23.91 11.54 11.62
N PRO A 379 -24.55 11.61 10.44
CA PRO A 379 -23.86 11.79 9.16
C PRO A 379 -23.27 13.19 8.97
N ALA A 380 -23.54 14.14 9.86
CA ALA A 380 -23.06 15.51 9.77
C ALA A 380 -21.86 15.80 10.70
N VAL A 381 -21.31 14.79 11.39
CA VAL A 381 -20.09 14.96 12.19
C VAL A 381 -18.95 15.36 11.27
N VAL A 382 -18.13 16.29 11.73
CA VAL A 382 -16.96 16.79 11.02
C VAL A 382 -15.72 16.29 11.73
N ASP A 383 -14.80 15.67 11.00
CA ASP A 383 -13.53 15.21 11.56
C ASP A 383 -12.55 16.38 11.81
N ALA A 384 -11.63 16.22 12.76
CA ALA A 384 -10.69 17.27 13.13
C ALA A 384 -9.50 17.42 12.16
N VAL A 385 -9.25 16.43 11.30
CA VAL A 385 -8.05 16.40 10.43
C VAL A 385 -8.31 17.11 9.12
N HIS A 386 -9.42 16.77 8.47
CA HIS A 386 -9.78 17.32 7.16
C HIS A 386 -10.92 18.33 7.26
N GLY A 387 -11.55 18.46 8.43
CA GLY A 387 -12.66 19.38 8.62
C GLY A 387 -13.84 19.03 7.71
N THR A 388 -14.08 17.73 7.44
CA THR A 388 -15.14 17.31 6.52
C THR A 388 -16.02 16.20 7.09
N THR A 389 -17.20 16.01 6.49
CA THR A 389 -18.19 15.00 6.92
C THR A 389 -17.88 13.63 6.31
N PRO A 390 -18.53 12.55 6.76
CA PRO A 390 -18.44 11.26 6.07
C PRO A 390 -18.72 11.36 4.57
N ALA A 391 -19.66 12.20 4.12
CA ALA A 391 -19.90 12.41 2.69
C ALA A 391 -18.68 13.01 1.97
N GLY A 392 -17.94 13.91 2.63
CA GLY A 392 -16.68 14.44 2.11
C GLY A 392 -15.56 13.40 2.03
N TRP A 393 -15.51 12.46 2.98
CA TRP A 393 -14.60 11.31 2.92
C TRP A 393 -14.95 10.36 1.77
N ALA A 394 -16.24 10.07 1.54
CA ALA A 394 -16.68 9.31 0.37
C ALA A 394 -16.29 10.00 -0.95
N GLN A 395 -16.45 11.33 -1.01
CA GLN A 395 -16.02 12.12 -2.17
C GLN A 395 -14.51 12.01 -2.40
N TRP A 396 -13.70 12.14 -1.34
CA TRP A 396 -12.25 11.99 -1.42
C TRP A 396 -11.85 10.59 -1.87
N GLY A 397 -12.47 9.55 -1.30
CA GLY A 397 -12.28 8.15 -1.66
C GLY A 397 -12.86 7.75 -3.02
N ARG A 398 -13.51 8.67 -3.74
CA ARG A 398 -14.18 8.45 -5.04
C ARG A 398 -15.35 7.44 -4.97
N ASN A 399 -16.00 7.29 -3.82
CA ASN A 399 -17.16 6.41 -3.62
C ASN A 399 -18.47 7.16 -3.86
N VAL A 400 -18.87 7.27 -5.13
CA VAL A 400 -20.06 8.03 -5.56
C VAL A 400 -21.34 7.59 -4.85
N GLU A 401 -21.57 6.28 -4.71
CA GLU A 401 -22.78 5.76 -4.06
C GLU A 401 -22.80 6.00 -2.55
N ALA A 402 -21.64 5.90 -1.90
CA ALA A 402 -21.51 6.21 -0.47
C ALA A 402 -21.75 7.71 -0.22
N GLU A 403 -21.18 8.57 -1.06
CA GLU A 403 -21.40 10.02 -1.01
C GLU A 403 -22.89 10.34 -1.14
N ARG A 404 -23.56 9.78 -2.16
CA ARG A 404 -24.99 9.99 -2.38
C ARG A 404 -25.82 9.57 -1.17
N LEU A 405 -25.58 8.35 -0.67
CA LEU A 405 -26.29 7.81 0.50
C LEU A 405 -26.15 8.71 1.73
N LEU A 406 -24.93 9.18 2.00
CA LEU A 406 -24.63 10.03 3.16
C LEU A 406 -25.24 11.43 3.02
N ARG A 407 -25.17 12.04 1.83
CA ARG A 407 -25.82 13.35 1.56
C ARG A 407 -27.34 13.28 1.73
N GLU A 408 -27.96 12.20 1.28
CA GLU A 408 -29.39 11.97 1.51
C GLU A 408 -29.71 11.84 3.01
N ALA A 409 -28.87 11.12 3.78
CA ALA A 409 -29.03 10.99 5.22
C ALA A 409 -28.91 12.33 5.96
N GLU A 410 -27.92 13.16 5.60
CA GLU A 410 -27.79 14.52 6.12
C GLU A 410 -29.03 15.38 5.83
N ALA A 411 -29.57 15.30 4.60
CA ALA A 411 -30.77 16.05 4.19
C ALA A 411 -32.00 15.60 4.99
N ARG A 412 -32.22 14.29 5.16
CA ARG A 412 -33.30 13.73 5.98
C ARG A 412 -33.20 14.20 7.43
N ARG A 413 -31.99 14.21 8.01
CA ARG A 413 -31.73 14.70 9.36
C ARG A 413 -32.06 16.20 9.50
N ARG A 414 -31.58 17.03 8.57
CA ARG A 414 -31.89 18.47 8.54
C ARG A 414 -33.39 18.72 8.51
N ALA A 415 -34.12 18.03 7.63
CA ALA A 415 -35.58 18.14 7.53
C ALA A 415 -36.30 17.73 8.83
N ARG A 416 -35.81 16.69 9.52
CA ARG A 416 -36.34 16.28 10.84
C ARG A 416 -36.08 17.35 11.91
N ALA A 417 -34.89 17.94 11.95
CA ALA A 417 -34.58 19.01 12.89
C ALA A 417 -35.47 20.25 12.70
N THR A 418 -35.72 20.66 11.45
CA THR A 418 -36.61 21.78 11.12
C THR A 418 -38.08 21.50 11.50
N ARG A 419 -38.56 20.27 11.31
CA ARG A 419 -39.93 19.87 11.71
C ARG A 419 -40.12 19.86 13.23
N THR A 420 -39.11 19.45 13.99
CA THR A 420 -39.16 19.48 15.47
C THR A 420 -39.10 20.92 16.00
N ALA A 421 -38.39 21.81 15.31
CA ALA A 421 -38.33 23.24 15.66
C ALA A 421 -39.61 24.02 15.32
N TYR A 422 -40.54 23.44 14.55
CA TYR A 422 -41.78 24.09 14.07
C TYR A 422 -43.04 23.19 14.22
N GLY A 423 -43.05 22.29 15.21
CA GLY A 423 -44.24 21.48 15.59
C GLY A 423 -45.28 22.33 16.34
N PRO A 424 -46.58 22.01 16.21
CA PRO A 424 -47.66 23.00 16.19
C PRO A 424 -47.75 23.79 17.49
N GLU A 425 -47.69 25.11 17.41
CA GLU A 425 -48.34 25.96 18.40
C GLU A 425 -49.81 25.51 18.44
N GLY A 426 -50.22 24.92 19.56
CA GLY A 426 -51.58 24.50 19.80
C GLY A 426 -52.51 25.69 19.59
N ASP A 427 -53.30 25.61 18.53
CA ASP A 427 -54.45 26.45 18.29
C ASP A 427 -55.38 26.34 19.51
N GLY A 428 -55.62 27.46 20.17
CA GLY A 428 -56.52 27.54 21.30
C GLY A 428 -57.97 27.50 20.84
N ARG A 429 -58.83 26.84 21.65
CA ARG A 429 -60.14 27.35 22.13
C ARG A 429 -60.90 26.25 22.87
N GLY A 430 -61.40 26.62 24.04
CA GLY A 430 -62.24 25.83 24.94
C GLY A 430 -62.31 26.51 26.29
#